data_AF-A0A924RWU6-F1
#
_entry.id   AF-A0A924RWU6-F1
#
_cell.length_a   1.000
_cell.length_b   1.000
_cell.length_c   1.000
_cell.angle_alpha   90.00
_cell.angle_beta   90.00
_cell.angle_gamma   90.00
#
_symmetry.space_group_name_H-M   'P 1'
#
loop_
_entity.id
_entity.type
_entity.pdbx_description
1 polymer ?
#
loop_
_entity_poly.entity_id
_entity_poly.type
_entity_poly.pdbx_seq_one_letter_code
_entity_poly.pdbx_strand_id
1 'polypeptide(L)'
;MKIIKIAFAVTLLLVQQTIAFGRKNNLDSVYLFSYATLKNNSHNGLHFAWSKDGNNWASIGNEYSYLKCDYGKWGSEKRMISPYMLLGNDGIWHCIWSLNATEQVFAHAAS
;
A
#
# COMPACT_ATOMS: atom_id res chain seq x y z
N MET A 1 41.04 -3.96 -36.63
CA MET A 1 41.21 -3.63 -35.19
C MET A 1 40.11 -2.72 -34.60
N LYS A 2 39.57 -1.72 -35.33
CA LYS A 2 38.46 -0.86 -34.84
C LYS A 2 37.14 -1.62 -34.61
N ILE A 3 36.75 -2.48 -35.55
CA ILE A 3 35.48 -3.25 -35.49
C ILE A 3 35.47 -4.21 -34.28
N ILE A 4 36.60 -4.87 -33.99
CA ILE A 4 36.76 -5.78 -32.85
C ILE A 4 36.59 -5.04 -31.51
N LYS A 5 37.11 -3.81 -31.39
CA LYS A 5 36.94 -2.97 -30.19
C LYS A 5 35.49 -2.54 -29.97
N ILE A 6 34.76 -2.24 -31.06
CA ILE A 6 33.35 -1.86 -31.00
C ILE A 6 32.50 -3.06 -30.60
N ALA A 7 32.71 -4.22 -31.23
CA ALA A 7 31.99 -5.44 -30.89
C ALA A 7 32.18 -5.79 -29.40
N PHE A 8 33.43 -5.71 -28.90
CA PHE A 8 33.74 -5.96 -27.50
C PHE A 8 33.03 -4.99 -26.54
N ALA A 9 33.02 -3.69 -26.86
CA ALA A 9 32.33 -2.67 -26.07
C ALA A 9 30.81 -2.89 -26.03
N VAL A 10 30.19 -3.29 -27.15
CA VAL A 10 28.76 -3.60 -27.23
C VAL A 10 28.43 -4.83 -26.38
N THR A 11 29.22 -5.90 -26.47
CA THR A 11 29.03 -7.08 -25.60
C THR A 11 29.21 -6.74 -24.13
N LEU A 12 30.18 -5.88 -23.77
CA LEU A 12 30.39 -5.46 -22.39
C LEU A 12 29.18 -4.67 -21.86
N LEU A 13 28.61 -3.79 -22.68
CA LEU A 13 27.42 -3.00 -22.35
C LEU A 13 26.19 -3.90 -22.15
N LEU A 14 26.01 -4.89 -23.01
CA LEU A 14 24.89 -5.86 -22.91
C LEU A 14 25.02 -6.75 -21.66
N VAL A 15 26.24 -7.14 -21.29
CA VAL A 15 26.51 -7.92 -20.06
C VAL A 15 26.26 -7.08 -18.79
N GLN A 16 26.53 -5.77 -18.81
CA GLN A 16 26.21 -4.89 -17.68
C GLN A 16 24.70 -4.79 -17.43
N GLN A 17 23.87 -4.78 -18.48
CA GLN A 17 22.42 -4.69 -18.32
C GLN A 17 21.80 -5.96 -17.73
N THR A 18 22.35 -7.15 -18.04
CA THR A 18 21.85 -8.41 -17.48
C THR A 18 22.22 -8.58 -16.01
N ILE A 19 23.40 -8.10 -15.57
CA ILE A 19 23.80 -8.10 -14.16
C ILE A 19 22.92 -7.16 -13.32
N ALA A 20 22.51 -6.02 -13.86
CA ALA A 20 21.60 -5.10 -13.19
C ALA A 20 20.20 -5.70 -12.98
N PHE A 21 19.69 -6.46 -13.96
CA PHE A 21 18.39 -7.14 -13.87
C PHE A 21 18.41 -8.37 -12.93
N GLY A 22 19.59 -9.02 -12.80
CA GLY A 22 19.80 -10.20 -11.97
C GLY A 22 20.02 -9.93 -10.47
N ARG A 23 20.08 -8.67 -10.02
CA ARG A 23 20.03 -8.36 -8.59
C ARG A 23 18.63 -8.67 -8.06
N LYS A 24 18.48 -9.88 -7.52
CA LYS A 24 17.36 -10.27 -6.68
C LYS A 24 17.30 -9.27 -5.52
N ASN A 25 16.38 -8.31 -5.59
CA ASN A 25 16.05 -7.43 -4.47
C ASN A 25 15.40 -8.32 -3.41
N ASN A 26 16.22 -8.89 -2.55
CA ASN A 26 15.79 -9.57 -1.33
C ASN A 26 15.31 -8.47 -0.38
N LEU A 27 14.12 -7.94 -0.66
CA LEU A 27 13.47 -7.03 0.25
C LEU A 27 12.88 -7.89 1.37
N ASP A 28 13.58 -7.91 2.49
CA ASP A 28 13.09 -8.56 3.72
C ASP A 28 11.88 -7.80 4.30
N SER A 29 11.62 -6.58 3.81
CA SER A 29 10.46 -5.75 4.17
C SER A 29 10.03 -4.82 3.04
N VAL A 30 8.77 -4.39 3.09
CA VAL A 30 8.16 -3.41 2.17
C VAL A 30 7.39 -2.36 2.97
N TYR A 31 7.11 -1.21 2.37
CA TYR A 31 6.16 -0.27 2.93
C TYR A 31 4.74 -0.79 2.72
N LEU A 32 3.89 -0.59 3.74
CA LEU A 32 2.46 -0.87 3.70
C LEU A 32 1.70 0.44 3.94
N PHE A 33 0.67 0.69 3.14
CA PHE A 33 -0.18 1.86 3.25
C PHE A 33 -1.64 1.44 3.46
N SER A 34 -2.21 1.86 4.58
CA SER A 34 -3.63 1.74 4.88
C SER A 34 -4.39 2.92 4.28
N TYR A 35 -5.45 2.65 3.53
CA TYR A 35 -6.27 3.71 2.95
C TYR A 35 -7.74 3.32 2.83
N ALA A 36 -8.60 4.32 2.69
CA ALA A 36 -9.98 4.17 2.26
C ALA A 36 -10.19 4.91 0.94
N THR A 37 -11.19 4.49 0.16
CA THR A 37 -11.53 5.16 -1.10
C THR A 37 -12.76 6.04 -0.94
N LEU A 38 -12.83 7.13 -1.70
CA LEU A 38 -14.06 7.93 -1.81
C LEU A 38 -15.14 7.27 -2.68
N LYS A 39 -14.78 6.16 -3.37
CA LYS A 39 -15.72 5.34 -4.13
C LYS A 39 -16.83 4.84 -3.22
N ASN A 40 -18.03 4.66 -3.78
CA ASN A 40 -19.20 4.18 -3.04
C ASN A 40 -19.42 4.99 -1.74
N ASN A 41 -19.26 6.31 -1.80
CA ASN A 41 -19.43 7.23 -0.66
C ASN A 41 -18.64 6.85 0.61
N SER A 42 -17.44 6.29 0.47
CA SER A 42 -16.57 5.85 1.57
C SER A 42 -17.08 4.64 2.37
N HIS A 43 -18.00 3.84 1.81
CA HIS A 43 -18.48 2.59 2.41
C HIS A 43 -17.60 1.38 2.10
N ASN A 44 -16.53 1.55 1.32
CA ASN A 44 -15.66 0.44 0.92
C ASN A 44 -14.70 -0.02 2.02
N GLY A 45 -14.49 0.77 3.07
CA GLY A 45 -13.69 0.38 4.22
C GLY A 45 -12.19 0.44 3.97
N LEU A 46 -11.45 -0.38 4.73
CA LEU A 46 -10.00 -0.43 4.75
C LEU A 46 -9.45 -1.25 3.59
N HIS A 47 -8.52 -0.65 2.87
CA HIS A 47 -7.72 -1.25 1.82
C HIS A 47 -6.23 -1.13 2.16
N PHE A 48 -5.42 -1.93 1.47
CA PHE A 48 -3.97 -1.87 1.57
C PHE A 48 -3.30 -1.75 0.21
N ALA A 49 -2.21 -0.99 0.18
CA ALA A 49 -1.25 -0.99 -0.90
C ALA A 49 0.15 -1.22 -0.33
N TRP A 50 1.04 -1.79 -1.13
CA TRP A 50 2.43 -1.98 -0.76
C TRP A 50 3.36 -1.29 -1.74
N SER A 51 4.55 -0.92 -1.27
CA SER A 51 5.58 -0.30 -2.08
C SER A 51 6.97 -0.75 -1.65
N LYS A 52 7.86 -0.93 -2.63
CA LYS A 52 9.29 -1.19 -2.39
C LYS A 52 10.07 0.07 -2.04
N ASP A 53 9.61 1.22 -2.54
CA ASP A 53 10.35 2.48 -2.56
C ASP A 53 9.58 3.65 -1.93
N GLY A 54 8.33 3.44 -1.51
CA GLY A 54 7.44 4.45 -0.95
C GLY A 54 6.81 5.38 -2.00
N ASN A 55 7.17 5.23 -3.28
CA ASN A 55 6.72 6.09 -4.38
C ASN A 55 5.77 5.36 -5.33
N ASN A 56 6.09 4.11 -5.66
CA ASN A 56 5.32 3.27 -6.56
C ASN A 56 4.50 2.28 -5.74
N TRP A 57 3.19 2.43 -5.76
CA TRP A 57 2.26 1.66 -4.91
C TRP A 57 1.47 0.65 -5.74
N ALA A 58 1.42 -0.59 -5.28
CA ALA A 58 0.60 -1.65 -5.83
C ALA A 58 -0.50 -2.03 -4.83
N SER A 59 -1.75 -2.08 -5.28
CA SER A 59 -2.87 -2.48 -4.42
C SER A 59 -2.76 -3.96 -4.04
N ILE A 60 -3.23 -4.29 -2.84
CA ILE A 60 -3.35 -5.67 -2.36
C ILE A 60 -4.81 -6.10 -2.52
N GLY A 61 -5.03 -7.28 -3.10
CA GLY A 61 -6.37 -7.86 -3.21
C GLY A 61 -7.32 -7.11 -4.15
N ASN A 62 -6.83 -6.30 -5.09
CA ASN A 62 -7.64 -5.53 -6.04
C ASN A 62 -8.72 -4.67 -5.34
N GLU A 63 -8.30 -3.87 -4.35
CA GLU A 63 -9.20 -3.07 -3.49
C GLU A 63 -10.15 -3.93 -2.64
N TYR A 64 -9.71 -5.12 -2.18
CA TYR A 64 -10.45 -5.91 -1.19
C TYR A 64 -10.69 -5.09 0.09
N SER A 65 -11.89 -5.20 0.66
CA SER A 65 -12.28 -4.55 1.91
C SER A 65 -11.92 -5.44 3.11
N TYR A 66 -10.81 -5.14 3.79
CA TYR A 66 -10.34 -5.93 4.94
C TYR A 66 -11.10 -5.62 6.24
N LEU A 67 -11.56 -4.39 6.40
CA LEU A 67 -12.35 -3.94 7.53
C LEU A 67 -13.41 -2.97 7.02
N LYS A 68 -14.65 -3.11 7.49
CA LYS A 68 -15.74 -2.18 7.19
C LYS A 68 -16.30 -1.59 8.47
N CYS A 69 -16.78 -0.36 8.35
CA CYS A 69 -17.46 0.34 9.43
C CYS A 69 -18.94 -0.09 9.46
N ASP A 70 -19.48 -0.39 10.65
CA ASP A 70 -20.90 -0.67 10.83
C ASP A 70 -21.61 0.38 11.71
N TYR A 71 -20.90 1.45 12.09
CA TYR A 71 -21.44 2.51 12.92
C TYR A 71 -22.45 3.39 12.17
N GLY A 72 -23.58 3.69 12.82
CA GLY A 72 -24.60 4.61 12.32
C GLY A 72 -25.66 3.97 11.41
N LYS A 73 -26.50 4.82 10.83
CA LYS A 73 -27.66 4.41 10.03
C LYS A 73 -27.25 3.81 8.68
N TRP A 74 -28.01 2.81 8.22
CA TRP A 74 -27.90 2.30 6.86
C TRP A 74 -28.15 3.40 5.82
N GLY A 75 -27.35 3.41 4.76
CA GLY A 75 -27.47 4.34 3.63
C GLY A 75 -26.71 5.67 3.81
N SER A 76 -26.80 6.29 4.99
CA SER A 76 -26.15 7.59 5.25
C SER A 76 -24.84 7.51 6.04
N GLU A 77 -24.63 6.48 6.87
CA GLU A 77 -23.41 6.33 7.69
C GLU A 77 -22.61 5.07 7.29
N LYS A 78 -21.92 4.40 8.23
CA LYS A 78 -21.11 3.20 7.96
C LYS A 78 -19.92 3.47 7.03
N ARG A 79 -19.31 4.65 7.21
CA ARG A 79 -18.17 5.11 6.41
C ARG A 79 -16.85 4.92 7.14
N MET A 80 -15.78 4.81 6.36
CA MET A 80 -14.41 4.84 6.85
C MET A 80 -13.65 5.95 6.12
N ILE A 81 -13.27 7.00 6.85
CA ILE A 81 -12.56 8.15 6.30
C ILE A 81 -11.18 8.20 6.94
N SER A 82 -10.15 8.29 6.10
CA SER A 82 -8.74 8.43 6.51
C SER A 82 -8.31 7.44 7.60
N PRO A 83 -8.38 6.11 7.35
CA PRO A 83 -7.95 5.13 8.33
C PRO A 83 -6.45 5.24 8.61
N TYR A 84 -6.10 5.10 9.88
CA TYR A 84 -4.72 5.12 10.36
C TYR A 84 -4.43 3.85 11.15
N MET A 85 -3.37 3.14 10.77
CA MET A 85 -2.90 1.92 11.41
C MET A 85 -1.66 2.21 12.26
N LEU A 86 -1.64 1.69 13.48
CA LEU A 86 -0.49 1.75 14.38
C LEU A 86 -0.31 0.43 15.11
N LEU A 87 0.94 0.01 15.30
CA LEU A 87 1.30 -1.13 16.13
C LEU A 87 1.58 -0.63 17.54
N GLY A 88 0.77 -1.06 18.51
CA GLY A 88 0.95 -0.75 19.92
C GLY A 88 2.20 -1.40 20.51
N ASN A 89 2.68 -0.89 21.64
CA ASN A 89 3.81 -1.46 22.38
C ASN A 89 3.53 -2.85 22.94
N ASP A 90 2.25 -3.23 23.03
CA ASP A 90 1.75 -4.55 23.37
C ASP A 90 1.75 -5.53 22.18
N GLY A 91 2.14 -5.07 20.99
CA GLY A 91 2.14 -5.86 19.76
C GLY A 91 0.78 -5.96 19.08
N ILE A 92 -0.23 -5.21 19.53
CA ILE A 92 -1.57 -5.19 18.94
C ILE A 92 -1.63 -4.15 17.82
N TRP A 93 -2.22 -4.52 16.69
CA TRP A 93 -2.51 -3.55 15.63
C TRP A 93 -3.80 -2.82 15.95
N HIS A 94 -3.76 -1.49 15.92
CA HIS A 94 -4.94 -0.64 16.06
C HIS A 94 -5.22 0.10 14.75
N CYS A 95 -6.48 0.04 14.31
CA CYS A 95 -7.02 0.81 13.21
C CYS A 95 -7.96 1.88 13.77
N ILE A 96 -7.72 3.14 13.46
CA ILE A 96 -8.58 4.27 13.87
C ILE A 96 -9.03 5.03 12.62
N TRP A 97 -10.29 5.46 12.56
CA TRP A 97 -10.79 6.24 11.43
C TRP A 97 -11.90 7.22 11.83
N SER A 98 -12.07 8.26 11.02
CA SER A 98 -13.19 9.19 11.14
C SER A 98 -14.46 8.60 10.53
N LEU A 99 -15.60 8.82 11.19
CA LEU A 99 -16.90 8.29 10.78
C LEU A 99 -17.59 9.20 9.76
N ASN A 100 -17.68 10.49 10.07
CA ASN A 100 -18.31 11.51 9.23
C ASN A 100 -17.74 12.89 9.61
N ALA A 101 -18.22 13.95 8.94
CA ALA A 101 -17.79 15.33 9.20
C ALA A 101 -18.60 16.04 10.30
N THR A 102 -19.64 15.39 10.83
CA THR A 102 -20.61 16.01 11.74
C THR A 102 -20.39 15.63 13.20
N GLU A 103 -19.87 14.43 13.45
CA GLU A 103 -19.63 13.88 14.77
C GLU A 103 -18.14 13.96 15.11
N GLN A 104 -17.82 14.36 16.34
CA GLN A 104 -16.46 14.36 16.87
C GLN A 104 -16.13 13.00 17.50
N VAL A 105 -16.34 11.93 16.73
CA VAL A 105 -16.14 10.54 17.17
C VAL A 105 -15.29 9.81 16.15
N PHE A 106 -14.33 9.04 16.67
CA PHE A 106 -13.54 8.09 15.89
C PHE A 106 -14.00 6.68 16.19
N ALA A 107 -13.93 5.82 15.19
CA ALA A 107 -14.09 4.38 15.39
C ALA A 107 -12.72 3.70 15.47
N HIS A 108 -12.72 2.54 16.11
CA HIS A 108 -11.53 1.78 16.45
C HIS A 108 -11.78 0.28 16.23
N ALA A 109 -10.75 -0.41 15.74
CA ALA A 109 -10.68 -1.86 15.71
C ALA A 109 -9.25 -2.29 16.07
N ALA A 110 -9.11 -3.48 16.67
CA ALA A 110 -7.82 -4.02 17.07
C ALA A 110 -7.72 -5.52 16.79
N SER A 111 -6.51 -6.01 16.53
CA SER A 111 -6.21 -7.43 16.34
C SER A 111 -4.77 -7.78 16.74
#